data_AF-A0A1N6IG11-F1
#
_entry.id   AF-A0A1N6IG11-F1
#
_cell.length_a   1.000
_cell.length_b   1.000
_cell.length_c   1.000
_cell.angle_alpha   90.00
_cell.angle_beta   90.00
_cell.angle_gamma   90.00
#
_symmetry.space_group_name_H-M   'P 1'
#
loop_
_entity.id
_entity.type
_entity.pdbx_description
1 polymer ?
#
loop_
_entity_poly.entity_id
_entity_poly.type
_entity_poly.pdbx_seq_one_letter_code
_entity_poly.pdbx_strand_id
1 'polypeptide(L)'
;MVVGIVCNGWGGMVIPRIGMEVVVEFLEGDPDKPLVTGCVYNGKNEVPYELPANKTKSVFRSDSHQTGGAHDFNELSFEDEKGREEVFLRAQRDVTVKVDQHATARIDENDVRSVGGHALTEVELSRTDTVGKSFSISVGGGAGGALIGGEERMDPFGLRPAGHRLSRGSAGGQGSFSLQAERNVTLDAGGSFSVDAEAHAHERIGKNKATNVGQSFRISVGQDFKEAVSGRKVIDAHKELVLRCGKSEIRLTPDGLVKIRCLDFDVDAASTIKMKSGRIDLN
;
A
#
# COMPACT_ATOMS: atom_id res chain seq x y z
N MET A 1 -14.43 51.04 4.13
CA MET A 1 -13.36 50.42 3.31
C MET A 1 -12.70 49.32 4.12
N VAL A 2 -12.40 48.17 3.50
CA VAL A 2 -11.63 47.08 4.15
C VAL A 2 -10.17 47.32 3.83
N VAL A 3 -9.32 47.43 4.86
CA VAL A 3 -7.87 47.58 4.70
C VAL A 3 -7.25 46.20 4.47
N GLY A 4 -6.41 46.09 3.45
CA GLY A 4 -5.71 44.87 3.08
C GLY A 4 -4.67 45.15 1.99
N ILE A 5 -3.85 44.14 1.66
CA ILE A 5 -3.01 44.19 0.46
C ILE A 5 -3.99 44.12 -0.73
N VAL A 6 -4.09 45.17 -1.55
CA VAL A 6 -5.05 45.24 -2.66
C VAL A 6 -4.40 45.79 -3.92
N CYS A 7 -4.59 45.10 -5.04
CA CYS A 7 -4.24 45.59 -6.38
C CYS A 7 -5.15 44.91 -7.43
N ASN A 8 -6.01 45.68 -8.11
CA ASN A 8 -6.77 45.26 -9.30
C ASN A 8 -7.30 43.81 -9.30
N GLY A 9 -8.07 43.42 -8.26
CA GLY A 9 -8.65 42.08 -8.12
C GLY A 9 -7.78 41.06 -7.37
N TRP A 10 -6.57 41.43 -6.97
CA TRP A 10 -5.63 40.61 -6.20
C TRP A 10 -5.46 41.18 -4.79
N GLY A 11 -5.27 40.30 -3.80
CA GLY A 11 -5.06 40.77 -2.44
C GLY A 11 -5.42 39.78 -1.34
N GLY A 12 -5.27 40.25 -0.10
CA GLY A 12 -5.81 39.61 1.09
C GLY A 12 -7.09 40.32 1.53
N MET A 13 -8.16 39.57 1.77
CA MET A 13 -9.43 40.11 2.24
C MET A 13 -9.92 39.30 3.43
N VAL A 14 -10.08 39.97 4.57
CA VAL A 14 -10.75 39.43 5.77
C VAL A 14 -11.80 40.45 6.17
N ILE A 15 -13.06 40.04 6.15
CA ILE A 15 -14.20 40.91 6.48
C ILE A 15 -14.50 40.73 7.98
N PRO A 16 -14.41 41.79 8.80
CA PRO A 16 -14.81 41.71 10.21
C PRO A 16 -16.27 41.25 10.34
N ARG A 17 -16.53 40.31 11.25
CA ARG A 17 -17.87 39.79 11.53
C ARG A 17 -18.58 40.65 12.58
N ILE A 18 -19.91 40.58 12.60
CA ILE A 18 -20.72 41.24 13.64
C ILE A 18 -20.25 40.75 15.03
N GLY A 19 -19.94 41.69 15.93
CA GLY A 19 -19.42 41.43 17.27
C GLY A 19 -17.90 41.51 17.40
N MET A 20 -17.16 41.53 16.29
CA MET A 20 -15.71 41.78 16.33
C MET A 20 -15.41 43.25 16.68
N GLU A 21 -14.42 43.46 17.53
CA GLU A 21 -13.93 44.80 17.86
C GLU A 21 -12.91 45.25 16.81
N VAL A 22 -13.10 46.46 16.31
CA VAL A 22 -12.30 47.04 15.22
C VAL A 22 -11.69 48.37 15.64
N VAL A 23 -10.49 48.65 15.13
CA VAL A 23 -9.86 49.96 15.22
C VAL A 23 -10.33 50.79 14.02
N VAL A 24 -10.90 51.97 14.29
CA VAL A 24 -11.37 52.91 13.27
C VAL A 24 -10.48 54.14 13.29
N GLU A 25 -9.92 54.47 12.14
CA GLU A 25 -9.23 55.72 11.86
C GLU A 25 -10.12 56.61 10.99
N PHE A 26 -9.97 57.92 11.12
CA PHE A 26 -10.73 58.89 10.34
C PHE A 26 -9.79 59.55 9.34
N LEU A 27 -10.11 59.48 8.05
CA LEU A 27 -9.26 60.05 7.01
C LEU A 27 -9.12 61.56 7.22
N GLU A 28 -7.88 62.02 7.35
CA GLU A 28 -7.56 63.43 7.67
C GLU A 28 -8.19 63.93 8.99
N GLY A 29 -8.59 63.02 9.87
CA GLY A 29 -9.30 63.34 11.11
C GLY A 29 -10.78 63.70 10.93
N ASP A 30 -11.34 63.51 9.74
CA ASP A 30 -12.75 63.80 9.42
C ASP A 30 -13.68 62.67 9.95
N PRO A 31 -14.51 62.93 10.98
CA PRO A 31 -15.41 61.94 11.56
C PRO A 31 -16.40 61.31 10.55
N ASP A 32 -16.68 62.00 9.45
CA ASP A 32 -17.59 61.53 8.40
C ASP A 32 -16.90 60.55 7.42
N LYS A 33 -15.58 60.32 7.56
CA LYS A 33 -14.79 59.42 6.70
C LYS A 33 -14.07 58.31 7.50
N PRO A 34 -14.81 57.38 8.13
CA PRO A 34 -14.22 56.29 8.89
C PRO A 34 -13.57 55.23 7.99
N LEU A 35 -12.45 54.69 8.46
CA LEU A 35 -11.67 53.61 7.88
C LEU A 35 -11.33 52.57 8.95
N VAL A 36 -11.67 51.31 8.72
CA VAL A 36 -11.28 50.22 9.63
C VAL A 36 -9.85 49.79 9.34
N THR A 37 -8.95 49.92 10.30
CA THR A 37 -7.50 49.66 10.14
C THR A 37 -7.03 48.37 10.79
N GLY A 38 -7.82 47.78 11.70
CA GLY A 38 -7.47 46.52 12.35
C GLY A 38 -8.61 45.92 13.17
N CYS A 39 -8.42 44.69 13.63
CA CYS A 39 -9.27 44.02 14.62
C CYS A 39 -8.43 43.67 15.85
N VAL A 40 -9.04 43.68 17.03
CA VAL A 40 -8.35 43.39 18.29
C VAL A 40 -9.05 42.26 19.06
N TYR A 41 -8.25 41.45 19.76
CA TYR A 41 -8.76 40.50 20.75
C TYR A 41 -9.12 41.25 22.05
N ASN A 42 -10.14 40.76 22.75
CA ASN A 42 -10.63 41.34 24.00
C ASN A 42 -11.26 40.25 24.89
N GLY A 43 -11.79 40.59 26.06
CA GLY A 43 -12.39 39.61 26.99
C GLY A 43 -13.64 38.87 26.48
N LYS A 44 -14.25 39.31 25.37
CA LYS A 44 -15.35 38.61 24.67
C LYS A 44 -14.89 37.90 23.40
N ASN A 45 -13.85 38.42 22.74
CA ASN A 45 -13.22 37.88 21.55
C ASN A 45 -11.87 37.30 21.94
N GLU A 46 -11.89 36.07 22.42
CA GLU A 46 -10.71 35.37 22.94
C GLU A 46 -9.69 35.05 21.83
N VAL A 47 -8.44 34.89 22.24
CA VAL A 47 -7.35 34.45 21.36
C VAL A 47 -7.55 32.98 20.93
N PRO A 48 -7.15 32.59 19.70
CA PRO A 48 -7.34 31.21 19.21
C PRO A 48 -6.62 30.13 20.03
N TYR A 49 -5.55 30.51 20.72
CA TYR A 49 -4.79 29.69 21.66
C TYR A 49 -4.41 30.54 22.89
N GLU A 50 -4.43 29.94 24.08
CA GLU A 50 -4.17 30.65 25.33
C GLU A 50 -2.76 31.26 25.38
N LEU A 51 -2.68 32.51 25.85
CA LEU A 51 -1.44 33.24 26.10
C LEU A 51 -1.17 33.35 27.61
N PRO A 52 0.09 33.28 28.06
CA PRO A 52 1.34 33.29 27.26
C PRO A 52 1.83 31.90 26.82
N ALA A 53 1.07 30.83 27.09
CA ALA A 53 1.51 29.46 26.83
C ALA A 53 1.89 29.20 25.35
N ASN A 54 1.16 29.80 24.40
CA ASN A 54 1.38 29.65 22.96
C ASN A 54 1.97 30.92 22.31
N LYS A 55 2.84 31.65 23.03
CA LYS A 55 3.40 32.95 22.58
C LYS A 55 4.23 32.88 21.29
N THR A 56 4.67 31.70 20.88
CA THR A 56 5.46 31.43 19.67
C THR A 56 4.60 30.96 18.50
N LYS A 57 3.28 30.87 18.67
CA LYS A 57 2.37 30.36 17.65
C LYS A 57 1.69 31.49 16.88
N SER A 58 1.84 31.48 15.56
CA SER A 58 1.15 32.37 14.62
C SER A 58 0.00 31.65 13.96
N VAL A 59 -1.20 32.26 13.93
CA VAL A 59 -2.43 31.55 13.54
C VAL A 59 -3.31 32.38 12.63
N PHE A 60 -3.71 31.78 11.52
CA PHE A 60 -4.82 32.23 10.67
C PHE A 60 -5.95 31.20 10.76
N ARG A 61 -6.90 31.43 11.67
CA ARG A 61 -8.07 30.57 11.89
C ARG A 61 -9.34 31.28 11.43
N SER A 62 -10.17 30.58 10.66
CA SER A 62 -11.48 31.06 10.22
C SER A 62 -12.58 30.13 10.73
N ASP A 63 -13.64 30.71 11.27
CA ASP A 63 -14.83 29.99 11.75
C ASP A 63 -15.81 29.74 10.60
N SER A 64 -16.56 28.66 10.62
CA SER A 64 -17.66 28.47 9.68
C SER A 64 -18.72 29.57 9.84
N HIS A 65 -19.45 29.88 8.78
CA HIS A 65 -20.52 30.88 8.83
C HIS A 65 -21.86 30.20 9.10
N GLN A 66 -22.71 30.79 9.95
CA GLN A 66 -24.07 30.33 10.30
C GLN A 66 -24.18 28.97 11.00
N THR A 67 -23.07 28.28 11.18
CA THR A 67 -22.90 27.08 12.00
C THR A 67 -21.62 27.30 12.78
N GLY A 68 -21.73 27.32 14.11
CA GLY A 68 -20.64 27.72 15.00
C GLY A 68 -20.50 26.70 16.12
N GLY A 69 -19.50 25.83 16.00
CA GLY A 69 -19.09 24.88 17.00
C GLY A 69 -17.57 24.95 17.18
N ALA A 70 -17.06 24.53 18.34
CA ALA A 70 -15.62 24.59 18.65
C ALA A 70 -14.72 23.86 17.63
N HIS A 71 -15.29 22.99 16.80
CA HIS A 71 -14.59 22.19 15.80
C HIS A 71 -14.78 22.67 14.36
N ASP A 72 -15.58 23.71 14.13
CA ASP A 72 -15.98 24.16 12.79
C ASP A 72 -15.09 25.28 12.27
N PHE A 73 -13.84 24.96 11.95
CA PHE A 73 -12.86 25.95 11.49
C PHE A 73 -11.88 25.42 10.44
N ASN A 74 -11.39 26.33 9.60
CA ASN A 74 -10.16 26.14 8.81
C ASN A 74 -9.00 26.85 9.51
N GLU A 75 -7.80 26.27 9.44
CA GLU A 75 -6.61 26.84 10.08
C GLU A 75 -5.36 26.66 9.24
N LEU A 76 -4.57 27.72 9.16
CA LEU A 76 -3.14 27.67 8.85
C LEU A 76 -2.40 28.25 10.06
N SER A 77 -1.50 27.48 10.67
CA SER A 77 -0.70 27.96 11.79
C SER A 77 0.77 27.55 11.69
N PHE A 78 1.62 28.37 12.31
CA PHE A 78 3.07 28.19 12.42
C PHE A 78 3.44 28.17 13.89
N GLU A 79 4.11 27.10 14.35
CA GLU A 79 4.76 27.03 15.65
C GLU A 79 6.26 27.23 15.46
N ASP A 80 6.84 28.20 16.17
CA ASP A 80 8.25 28.57 16.08
C ASP A 80 9.04 28.21 17.36
N GLU A 81 8.41 27.50 18.32
CA GLU A 81 9.12 26.97 19.48
C GLU A 81 10.18 25.94 19.07
N LYS A 82 11.44 26.21 19.46
CA LYS A 82 12.59 25.37 19.10
C LYS A 82 12.40 23.91 19.52
N GLY A 83 12.53 22.99 18.57
CA GLY A 83 12.34 21.55 18.76
C GLY A 83 10.88 21.09 18.72
N ARG A 84 9.94 22.00 18.43
CA ARG A 84 8.50 21.76 18.29
C ARG A 84 7.93 22.49 17.08
N GLU A 85 8.79 22.91 16.15
CA GLU A 85 8.39 23.69 14.98
C GLU A 85 7.37 22.92 14.13
N GLU A 86 6.32 23.61 13.70
CA GLU A 86 5.23 22.98 12.96
C GLU A 86 4.56 23.95 12.00
N VAL A 87 4.23 23.46 10.81
CA VAL A 87 3.22 24.07 9.94
C VAL A 87 2.00 23.17 9.95
N PHE A 88 0.88 23.69 10.42
CA PHE A 88 -0.39 22.97 10.49
C PHE A 88 -1.38 23.56 9.50
N LEU A 89 -1.93 22.71 8.63
CA LEU A 89 -3.00 23.07 7.71
C LEU A 89 -4.20 22.16 8.00
N ARG A 90 -5.33 22.76 8.36
CA ARG A 90 -6.61 22.08 8.55
C ARG A 90 -7.65 22.66 7.61
N ALA A 91 -8.28 21.79 6.84
CA ALA A 91 -9.53 22.08 6.15
C ALA A 91 -10.68 21.37 6.88
N GLN A 92 -11.76 22.09 7.16
CA GLN A 92 -12.94 21.52 7.82
C GLN A 92 -13.68 20.52 6.92
N ARG A 93 -13.64 20.73 5.60
CA ARG A 93 -14.31 19.87 4.62
C ARG A 93 -13.37 19.45 3.50
N ASP A 94 -13.08 20.36 2.58
CA ASP A 94 -12.33 20.06 1.36
C ASP A 94 -11.02 20.85 1.34
N VAL A 95 -9.94 20.19 0.92
CA VAL A 95 -8.69 20.86 0.51
C VAL A 95 -8.44 20.58 -0.97
N THR A 96 -8.27 21.63 -1.75
CA THR A 96 -7.94 21.53 -3.18
C THR A 96 -6.59 22.18 -3.42
N VAL A 97 -5.65 21.42 -3.96
CA VAL A 97 -4.32 21.91 -4.33
C VAL A 97 -4.16 21.77 -5.83
N LYS A 98 -4.14 22.91 -6.54
CA LYS A 98 -3.87 22.96 -7.99
C LYS A 98 -2.47 23.52 -8.21
N VAL A 99 -1.65 22.78 -8.95
CA VAL A 99 -0.31 23.21 -9.33
C VAL A 99 -0.20 23.14 -10.85
N ASP A 100 -0.03 24.28 -11.50
CA ASP A 100 -0.07 24.36 -12.98
C ASP A 100 1.22 23.83 -13.66
N GLN A 101 2.32 23.68 -12.91
CA GLN A 101 3.60 23.24 -13.46
C GLN A 101 4.16 22.03 -12.71
N HIS A 102 4.78 22.26 -11.54
CA HIS A 102 5.52 21.24 -10.83
C HIS A 102 5.20 21.27 -9.34
N ALA A 103 4.76 20.15 -8.79
CA ALA A 103 4.68 19.92 -7.37
C ALA A 103 5.89 19.08 -6.95
N THR A 104 6.73 19.61 -6.06
CA THR A 104 7.89 18.92 -5.51
C THR A 104 7.75 18.80 -4.00
N ALA A 105 8.09 17.64 -3.47
CA ALA A 105 8.11 17.40 -2.04
C ALA A 105 9.37 16.61 -1.69
N ARG A 106 10.06 17.05 -0.64
CA ARG A 106 11.15 16.33 -0.01
C ARG A 106 10.82 16.21 1.46
N ILE A 107 10.82 14.97 1.95
CA ILE A 107 10.62 14.65 3.37
C ILE A 107 11.91 13.96 3.81
N ASP A 108 12.63 14.57 4.77
CA ASP A 108 13.93 14.06 5.20
C ASP A 108 13.81 12.86 6.15
N GLU A 109 12.70 12.74 6.87
CA GLU A 109 12.42 11.61 7.77
C GLU A 109 11.26 10.75 7.28
N ASN A 110 10.02 11.05 7.69
CA ASN A 110 8.87 10.16 7.56
C ASN A 110 7.68 10.84 6.85
N ASP A 111 7.12 10.19 5.83
CA ASP A 111 5.87 10.58 5.16
C ASP A 111 4.75 9.59 5.56
N VAL A 112 3.76 10.08 6.31
CA VAL A 112 2.64 9.28 6.80
C VAL A 112 1.34 9.80 6.21
N ARG A 113 0.61 8.93 5.52
CA ARG A 113 -0.69 9.24 4.91
C ARG A 113 -1.73 8.21 5.32
N SER A 114 -2.87 8.67 5.85
CA SER A 114 -4.04 7.84 6.13
C SER A 114 -5.24 8.39 5.38
N VAL A 115 -5.91 7.53 4.62
CA VAL A 115 -7.14 7.85 3.92
C VAL A 115 -8.23 6.95 4.48
N GLY A 116 -9.25 7.54 5.11
CA GLY A 116 -10.35 6.78 5.73
C GLY A 116 -11.35 6.20 4.71
N GLY A 117 -11.38 6.77 3.51
CA GLY A 117 -12.20 6.31 2.38
C GLY A 117 -11.34 5.72 1.26
N HIS A 118 -11.50 6.24 0.05
CA HIS A 118 -10.78 5.78 -1.14
C HIS A 118 -9.62 6.70 -1.50
N ALA A 119 -8.49 6.12 -1.94
CA ALA A 119 -7.38 6.83 -2.55
C ALA A 119 -7.27 6.41 -4.02
N LEU A 120 -7.32 7.39 -4.94
CA LEU A 120 -7.11 7.18 -6.37
C LEU A 120 -5.84 7.92 -6.80
N THR A 121 -5.02 7.28 -7.62
CA THR A 121 -3.87 7.91 -8.25
C THR A 121 -3.86 7.51 -9.71
N GLU A 122 -3.99 8.51 -10.58
CA GLU A 122 -3.88 8.36 -12.03
C GLU A 122 -2.57 8.97 -12.50
N VAL A 123 -1.84 8.22 -13.32
CA VAL A 123 -0.57 8.66 -13.91
C VAL A 123 -0.62 8.30 -15.39
N GLU A 124 -0.73 9.30 -16.25
CA GLU A 124 -0.92 9.10 -17.70
C GLU A 124 0.31 8.50 -18.40
N LEU A 125 1.51 8.77 -17.88
CA LEU A 125 2.77 8.33 -18.49
C LEU A 125 3.44 7.22 -17.67
N SER A 126 4.21 7.59 -16.66
CA SER A 126 4.99 6.63 -15.88
C SER A 126 5.09 7.00 -14.41
N ARG A 127 5.07 5.96 -13.57
CA ARG A 127 5.36 6.03 -12.14
C ARG A 127 6.55 5.11 -11.85
N THR A 128 7.54 5.63 -11.13
CA THR A 128 8.73 4.87 -10.71
C THR A 128 8.88 5.00 -9.20
N ASP A 129 8.82 3.88 -8.49
CA ASP A 129 9.08 3.82 -7.05
C ASP A 129 10.42 3.10 -6.81
N THR A 130 11.39 3.80 -6.22
CA THR A 130 12.68 3.21 -5.83
C THR A 130 12.74 3.07 -4.31
N VAL A 131 12.78 1.84 -3.82
CA VAL A 131 12.76 1.54 -2.38
C VAL A 131 14.07 0.89 -1.95
N GLY A 132 14.85 1.58 -1.10
CA GLY A 132 16.21 1.14 -0.74
C GLY A 132 16.32 -0.01 0.27
N LYS A 133 15.22 -0.35 0.98
CA LYS A 133 15.22 -1.42 2.00
C LYS A 133 14.07 -2.40 1.79
N SER A 134 12.85 -2.01 2.16
CA SER A 134 11.70 -2.94 2.19
C SER A 134 10.47 -2.25 1.64
N PHE A 135 9.78 -2.93 0.72
CA PHE A 135 8.49 -2.54 0.19
C PHE A 135 7.47 -3.61 0.60
N SER A 136 6.37 -3.19 1.23
CA SER A 136 5.31 -4.09 1.68
C SER A 136 3.97 -3.50 1.27
N ILE A 137 3.20 -4.27 0.52
CA ILE A 137 1.79 -3.99 0.23
C ILE A 137 0.99 -5.05 0.98
N SER A 138 0.06 -4.61 1.81
CA SER A 138 -0.96 -5.48 2.38
C SER A 138 -2.33 -5.04 1.87
N VAL A 139 -3.13 -5.99 1.44
CA VAL A 139 -4.48 -5.77 0.93
C VAL A 139 -5.46 -6.61 1.75
N GLY A 140 -6.48 -5.95 2.29
CA GLY A 140 -7.48 -6.56 3.16
C GLY A 140 -7.23 -6.28 4.63
N GLY A 141 -8.30 -6.06 5.40
CA GLY A 141 -8.24 -5.86 6.84
C GLY A 141 -8.74 -7.09 7.58
N GLY A 142 -7.85 -7.78 8.31
CA GLY A 142 -8.26 -8.69 9.38
C GLY A 142 -8.52 -7.89 10.67
N ALA A 143 -9.05 -8.54 11.70
CA ALA A 143 -9.31 -7.95 13.02
C ALA A 143 -8.04 -7.40 13.74
N GLY A 144 -6.86 -7.46 13.11
CA GLY A 144 -5.56 -7.16 13.71
C GLY A 144 -4.61 -6.32 12.86
N GLY A 145 -5.05 -5.23 12.22
CA GLY A 145 -4.04 -4.26 11.79
C GLY A 145 -4.47 -3.17 10.83
N ALA A 146 -5.02 -2.10 11.37
CA ALA A 146 -4.60 -0.82 10.84
C ALA A 146 -3.20 -0.51 11.38
N LEU A 147 -2.24 -0.21 10.50
CA LEU A 147 -0.88 0.20 10.92
C LEU A 147 -0.90 1.49 11.77
N ILE A 148 -1.96 2.28 11.64
CA ILE A 148 -2.26 3.45 12.46
C ILE A 148 -3.42 3.05 13.37
N GLY A 149 -3.24 3.15 14.69
CA GLY A 149 -4.26 2.79 15.68
C GLY A 149 -5.54 3.63 15.58
N GLY A 150 -6.63 3.17 16.19
CA GLY A 150 -7.88 3.92 16.24
C GLY A 150 -7.73 5.27 16.96
N GLU A 151 -6.97 5.31 18.05
CA GLU A 151 -6.72 6.54 18.82
C GLU A 151 -5.92 7.57 18.02
N GLU A 152 -4.89 7.15 17.27
CA GLU A 152 -4.06 8.08 16.47
C GLU A 152 -4.79 8.65 15.26
N ARG A 153 -5.86 8.00 14.77
CA ARG A 153 -6.75 8.60 13.76
C ARG A 153 -7.63 9.71 14.28
N MET A 154 -7.86 9.74 15.59
CA MET A 154 -8.78 10.68 16.26
C MET A 154 -8.03 11.85 16.90
N ASP A 155 -6.71 11.95 16.73
CA ASP A 155 -5.92 13.06 17.24
C ASP A 155 -6.33 14.37 16.52
N PRO A 156 -6.67 15.46 17.25
CA PRO A 156 -7.07 16.73 16.66
C PRO A 156 -6.01 17.38 15.74
N PHE A 157 -4.74 17.01 15.90
CA PHE A 157 -3.61 17.45 15.08
C PHE A 157 -3.23 16.44 13.98
N GLY A 158 -4.10 15.45 13.74
CA GLY A 158 -3.93 14.45 12.69
C GLY A 158 -2.85 13.42 13.03
N LEU A 159 -2.11 12.97 12.01
CA LEU A 159 -1.22 11.80 12.14
C LEU A 159 0.17 12.12 12.70
N ARG A 160 0.37 13.31 13.28
CA ARG A 160 1.67 13.73 13.80
C ARG A 160 2.28 12.75 14.82
N PRO A 161 1.52 12.24 15.81
CA PRO A 161 2.08 11.24 16.74
C PRO A 161 2.53 9.94 16.05
N ALA A 162 1.79 9.52 15.01
CA ALA A 162 2.10 8.32 14.22
C ALA A 162 3.45 8.45 13.48
N GLY A 163 3.74 9.65 12.94
CA GLY A 163 4.99 9.94 12.25
C GLY A 163 6.24 9.77 13.12
N HIS A 164 6.17 10.10 14.40
CA HIS A 164 7.28 9.94 15.35
C HIS A 164 7.45 8.50 15.86
N ARG A 165 6.46 7.62 15.66
CA ARG A 165 6.40 6.29 16.29
C ARG A 165 6.38 5.13 15.28
N LEU A 166 6.68 5.39 14.01
CA LEU A 166 6.68 4.35 12.98
C LEU A 166 7.57 3.16 13.37
N SER A 167 6.91 2.05 13.71
CA SER A 167 7.53 0.75 13.94
C SER A 167 7.05 -0.24 12.87
N ARG A 168 7.93 -1.15 12.45
CA ARG A 168 7.65 -2.16 11.41
C ARG A 168 6.51 -3.08 11.85
N GLY A 169 5.30 -2.76 11.45
CA GLY A 169 4.14 -3.66 11.52
C GLY A 169 3.86 -4.27 10.15
N SER A 170 3.58 -5.57 10.11
CA SER A 170 2.89 -6.21 8.99
C SER A 170 1.48 -6.51 9.47
N ALA A 171 0.48 -5.97 8.77
CA ALA A 171 -0.92 -6.31 8.99
C ALA A 171 -1.36 -7.22 7.83
N GLY A 172 -2.01 -8.34 8.12
CA GLY A 172 -2.66 -9.18 7.11
C GLY A 172 -4.17 -8.98 7.11
N GLY A 173 -4.83 -9.27 5.99
CA GLY A 173 -6.29 -9.31 5.96
C GLY A 173 -6.89 -9.84 4.66
N GLN A 174 -8.22 -9.84 4.59
CA GLN A 174 -8.97 -10.37 3.45
C GLN A 174 -9.18 -9.28 2.39
N GLY A 175 -8.47 -9.39 1.27
CA GLY A 175 -8.54 -8.42 0.18
C GLY A 175 -8.02 -8.98 -1.13
N SER A 176 -8.41 -8.36 -2.25
CA SER A 176 -8.00 -8.77 -3.60
C SER A 176 -6.87 -7.89 -4.11
N PHE A 177 -5.73 -8.49 -4.45
CA PHE A 177 -4.66 -7.84 -5.20
C PHE A 177 -4.66 -8.35 -6.64
N SER A 178 -4.80 -7.45 -7.62
CA SER A 178 -4.75 -7.78 -9.05
C SER A 178 -3.58 -7.06 -9.72
N LEU A 179 -2.71 -7.81 -10.38
CA LEU A 179 -1.65 -7.29 -11.23
C LEU A 179 -1.94 -7.69 -12.68
N GLN A 180 -2.20 -6.70 -13.53
CA GLN A 180 -2.50 -6.90 -14.94
C GLN A 180 -1.55 -6.06 -15.80
N ALA A 181 -1.01 -6.65 -16.85
CA ALA A 181 -0.20 -5.95 -17.85
C ALA A 181 -0.51 -6.51 -19.25
N GLU A 182 -0.58 -5.63 -20.25
CA GLU A 182 -0.87 -6.03 -21.63
C GLU A 182 0.31 -6.72 -22.32
N ARG A 183 1.54 -6.38 -21.91
CA ARG A 183 2.77 -6.90 -22.53
C ARG A 183 3.44 -7.96 -21.68
N ASN A 184 3.92 -7.58 -20.50
CA ASN A 184 4.72 -8.45 -19.65
C ASN A 184 4.62 -8.06 -18.17
N VAL A 185 4.75 -9.07 -17.31
CA VAL A 185 5.00 -8.92 -15.88
C VAL A 185 6.29 -9.69 -15.61
N THR A 186 7.28 -9.05 -14.99
CA THR A 186 8.55 -9.68 -14.60
C THR A 186 8.69 -9.60 -13.08
N LEU A 187 8.94 -10.74 -12.45
CA LEU A 187 9.24 -10.85 -11.02
C LEU A 187 10.61 -11.53 -10.90
N ASP A 188 11.59 -10.81 -10.36
CA ASP A 188 12.96 -11.31 -10.18
C ASP A 188 13.41 -11.08 -8.74
N ALA A 189 14.06 -12.08 -8.16
CA ALA A 189 14.54 -12.06 -6.79
C ALA A 189 15.94 -12.68 -6.74
N GLY A 190 16.94 -11.88 -6.36
CA GLY A 190 18.31 -12.37 -6.18
C GLY A 190 18.49 -13.25 -4.94
N GLY A 191 17.52 -13.26 -4.02
CA GLY A 191 17.47 -14.12 -2.85
C GLY A 191 16.41 -15.22 -2.99
N SER A 192 15.52 -15.33 -2.00
CA SER A 192 14.39 -16.26 -2.01
C SER A 192 13.16 -15.65 -2.65
N PHE A 193 12.42 -16.45 -3.42
CA PHE A 193 11.07 -16.15 -3.89
C PHE A 193 10.13 -17.24 -3.37
N SER A 194 9.10 -16.86 -2.61
CA SER A 194 8.08 -17.78 -2.08
C SER A 194 6.69 -17.27 -2.44
N VAL A 195 5.79 -18.22 -2.72
CA VAL A 195 4.37 -17.98 -2.98
C VAL A 195 3.59 -19.02 -2.20
N ASP A 196 2.88 -18.56 -1.17
CA ASP A 196 2.07 -19.40 -0.29
C ASP A 196 0.59 -19.07 -0.50
N ALA A 197 -0.25 -20.09 -0.64
CA ALA A 197 -1.70 -19.96 -0.79
C ALA A 197 -2.41 -20.94 0.13
N GLU A 198 -3.30 -20.43 0.99
CA GLU A 198 -3.99 -21.26 2.00
C GLU A 198 -5.15 -22.08 1.43
N ALA A 199 -5.86 -21.54 0.43
CA ALA A 199 -7.01 -22.20 -0.17
C ALA A 199 -6.66 -22.86 -1.50
N HIS A 200 -6.44 -22.06 -2.55
CA HIS A 200 -6.21 -22.55 -3.90
C HIS A 200 -5.17 -21.70 -4.63
N ALA A 201 -4.25 -22.36 -5.31
CA ALA A 201 -3.36 -21.76 -6.31
C ALA A 201 -3.68 -22.37 -7.68
N HIS A 202 -3.96 -21.52 -8.67
CA HIS A 202 -4.26 -21.94 -10.04
C HIS A 202 -3.45 -21.10 -11.03
N GLU A 203 -2.83 -21.78 -11.98
CA GLU A 203 -2.01 -21.16 -13.02
C GLU A 203 -2.50 -21.63 -14.39
N ARG A 204 -2.85 -20.69 -15.27
CA ARG A 204 -3.25 -20.96 -16.64
C ARG A 204 -2.29 -20.31 -17.60
N ILE A 205 -1.68 -21.10 -18.46
CA ILE A 205 -0.74 -20.65 -19.47
C ILE A 205 -1.34 -20.88 -20.85
N GLY A 206 -1.44 -19.81 -21.66
CA GLY A 206 -2.07 -19.88 -22.98
C GLY A 206 -1.20 -20.49 -24.08
N LYS A 207 0.14 -20.44 -23.91
CA LYS A 207 1.11 -21.03 -24.83
C LYS A 207 2.08 -21.92 -24.06
N ASN A 208 3.29 -21.43 -23.76
CA ASN A 208 4.38 -22.24 -23.24
C ASN A 208 4.68 -21.88 -21.78
N LYS A 209 4.91 -22.91 -20.97
CA LYS A 209 5.50 -22.79 -19.63
C LYS A 209 6.85 -23.50 -19.63
N ALA A 210 7.89 -22.83 -19.11
CA ALA A 210 9.21 -23.41 -18.91
C ALA A 210 9.61 -23.26 -17.44
N THR A 211 10.22 -24.30 -16.86
CA THR A 211 10.69 -24.30 -15.48
C THR A 211 12.09 -24.89 -15.46
N ASN A 212 13.08 -24.03 -15.23
CA ASN A 212 14.49 -24.42 -15.16
C ASN A 212 14.92 -24.39 -13.70
N VAL A 213 15.43 -25.51 -13.18
CA VAL A 213 15.86 -25.64 -11.79
C VAL A 213 17.29 -26.13 -11.76
N GLY A 214 18.20 -25.37 -11.13
CA GLY A 214 19.63 -25.68 -11.14
C GLY A 214 20.05 -26.81 -10.19
N GLN A 215 19.24 -27.11 -9.18
CA GLN A 215 19.50 -28.16 -8.19
C GLN A 215 18.32 -29.13 -8.12
N SER A 216 17.49 -29.05 -7.08
CA SER A 216 16.39 -29.98 -6.86
C SER A 216 15.03 -29.38 -7.17
N PHE A 217 14.19 -30.11 -7.89
CA PHE A 217 12.77 -29.83 -8.05
C PHE A 217 11.95 -30.89 -7.32
N ARG A 218 11.09 -30.48 -6.38
CA ARG A 218 10.25 -31.37 -5.56
C ARG A 218 8.78 -30.96 -5.70
N ILE A 219 7.93 -31.94 -6.01
CA ILE A 219 6.47 -31.82 -5.94
C ILE A 219 6.00 -32.78 -4.84
N SER A 220 5.18 -32.29 -3.91
CA SER A 220 4.53 -33.09 -2.88
C SER A 220 3.04 -32.80 -2.91
N VAL A 221 2.22 -33.86 -2.93
CA VAL A 221 0.77 -33.78 -3.04
C VAL A 221 0.16 -34.68 -1.97
N GLY A 222 -0.80 -34.15 -1.21
CA GLY A 222 -1.43 -34.87 -0.09
C GLY A 222 -2.54 -35.85 -0.51
N GLN A 223 -3.09 -35.68 -1.72
CA GLN A 223 -4.15 -36.52 -2.28
C GLN A 223 -3.75 -36.94 -3.71
N ASP A 224 -4.58 -36.65 -4.71
CA ASP A 224 -4.36 -37.06 -6.09
C ASP A 224 -3.35 -36.19 -6.84
N PHE A 225 -2.37 -36.82 -7.47
CA PHE A 225 -1.54 -36.20 -8.51
C PHE A 225 -1.95 -36.73 -9.89
N LYS A 226 -2.42 -35.84 -10.78
CA LYS A 226 -2.90 -36.18 -12.13
C LYS A 226 -2.15 -35.35 -13.16
N GLU A 227 -1.54 -36.02 -14.12
CA GLU A 227 -0.89 -35.40 -15.28
C GLU A 227 -1.52 -35.94 -16.56
N ALA A 228 -2.17 -35.06 -17.33
CA ALA A 228 -2.75 -35.39 -18.61
C ALA A 228 -1.95 -34.71 -19.73
N VAL A 229 -1.50 -35.50 -20.71
CA VAL A 229 -0.76 -35.00 -21.87
C VAL A 229 -1.40 -35.59 -23.13
N SER A 230 -2.04 -34.75 -23.94
CA SER A 230 -2.69 -35.20 -25.19
C SER A 230 -1.67 -35.58 -26.28
N GLY A 231 -0.49 -34.97 -26.24
CA GLY A 231 0.62 -35.28 -27.13
C GLY A 231 1.55 -36.32 -26.54
N ARG A 232 2.85 -36.04 -26.62
CA ARG A 232 3.91 -36.91 -26.11
C ARG A 232 4.39 -36.44 -24.73
N LYS A 233 4.40 -37.35 -23.75
CA LYS A 233 5.13 -37.17 -22.48
C LYS A 233 6.49 -37.85 -22.59
N VAL A 234 7.56 -37.12 -22.29
CA VAL A 234 8.94 -37.65 -22.23
C VAL A 234 9.46 -37.45 -20.82
N ILE A 235 10.06 -38.50 -20.23
CA ILE A 235 10.73 -38.44 -18.94
C ILE A 235 12.14 -38.99 -19.16
N ASP A 236 13.11 -38.09 -19.22
CA ASP A 236 14.52 -38.45 -19.39
C ASP A 236 15.21 -38.43 -18.03
N ALA A 237 15.71 -39.60 -17.61
CA ALA A 237 16.49 -39.74 -16.40
C ALA A 237 17.84 -40.40 -16.73
N HIS A 238 18.93 -39.69 -16.46
CA HIS A 238 20.28 -40.13 -16.86
C HIS A 238 20.93 -41.10 -15.86
N LYS A 239 20.44 -41.15 -14.62
CA LYS A 239 21.00 -42.01 -13.57
C LYS A 239 20.06 -43.13 -13.17
N GLU A 240 18.81 -42.81 -12.86
CA GLU A 240 17.78 -43.79 -12.54
C GLU A 240 16.40 -43.18 -12.70
N LEU A 241 15.44 -43.99 -13.12
CA LEU A 241 14.01 -43.66 -13.03
C LEU A 241 13.35 -44.72 -12.14
N VAL A 242 12.73 -44.27 -11.05
CA VAL A 242 12.08 -45.15 -10.06
C VAL A 242 10.62 -44.77 -9.93
N LEU A 243 9.73 -45.72 -10.20
CA LEU A 243 8.31 -45.64 -9.92
C LEU A 243 8.01 -46.59 -8.76
N ARG A 244 7.64 -46.05 -7.59
CA ARG A 244 7.43 -46.86 -6.38
C ARG A 244 6.02 -46.65 -5.83
N CYS A 245 5.37 -47.76 -5.48
CA CYS A 245 4.11 -47.79 -4.76
C CYS A 245 4.20 -48.85 -3.66
N GLY A 246 4.35 -48.43 -2.39
CA GLY A 246 4.54 -49.34 -1.26
C GLY A 246 5.72 -50.31 -1.46
N LYS A 247 5.44 -51.62 -1.48
CA LYS A 247 6.43 -52.70 -1.70
C LYS A 247 6.74 -52.96 -3.19
N SER A 248 5.99 -52.36 -4.11
CA SER A 248 6.17 -52.53 -5.55
C SER A 248 7.04 -51.41 -6.12
N GLU A 249 7.93 -51.76 -7.04
CA GLU A 249 8.85 -50.83 -7.68
C GLU A 249 9.13 -51.23 -9.13
N ILE A 250 9.09 -50.24 -10.04
CA ILE A 250 9.67 -50.32 -11.38
C ILE A 250 10.88 -49.41 -11.39
N ARG A 251 12.05 -49.95 -11.74
CA ARG A 251 13.31 -49.23 -11.78
C ARG A 251 13.98 -49.41 -13.14
N LEU A 252 14.37 -48.30 -13.76
CA LEU A 252 15.16 -48.27 -14.99
C LEU A 252 16.54 -47.71 -14.66
N THR A 253 17.57 -48.37 -15.15
CA THR A 253 18.97 -47.97 -14.97
C THR A 253 19.69 -47.77 -16.32
N PRO A 254 20.82 -47.03 -16.36
CA PRO A 254 21.44 -46.59 -17.61
C PRO A 254 22.11 -47.73 -18.40
N ASP A 255 22.37 -48.86 -17.75
CA ASP A 255 22.85 -50.11 -18.35
C ASP A 255 21.76 -50.88 -19.13
N GLY A 256 20.54 -50.34 -19.19
CA GLY A 256 19.41 -50.92 -19.90
C GLY A 256 18.62 -51.95 -19.08
N LEU A 257 18.98 -52.17 -17.81
CA LEU A 257 18.22 -53.05 -16.93
C LEU A 257 16.89 -52.40 -16.54
N VAL A 258 15.80 -53.13 -16.79
CA VAL A 258 14.46 -52.81 -16.26
C VAL A 258 14.14 -53.83 -15.18
N LYS A 259 14.08 -53.38 -13.92
CA LYS A 259 13.79 -54.23 -12.77
C LYS A 259 12.39 -53.96 -12.25
N ILE A 260 11.55 -54.99 -12.23
CA ILE A 260 10.22 -54.97 -11.62
C ILE A 260 10.31 -55.77 -10.32
N ARG A 261 10.03 -55.14 -9.18
CA ARG A 261 9.95 -55.78 -7.87
C ARG A 261 8.50 -55.70 -7.40
N CYS A 262 7.93 -56.83 -7.02
CA CYS A 262 6.59 -56.96 -6.46
C CYS A 262 6.50 -58.23 -5.60
N LEU A 263 5.38 -58.38 -4.87
CA LEU A 263 5.06 -59.63 -4.16
C LEU A 263 4.40 -60.62 -5.11
N ASP A 264 3.30 -60.19 -5.72
CA ASP A 264 2.58 -60.92 -6.76
C ASP A 264 2.67 -60.12 -8.07
N PHE A 265 2.93 -60.83 -9.17
CA PHE A 265 2.93 -60.26 -10.52
C PHE A 265 1.80 -60.90 -11.33
N ASP A 266 0.64 -60.26 -11.32
CA ASP A 266 -0.53 -60.69 -12.08
C ASP A 266 -0.56 -59.98 -13.44
N VAL A 267 -0.75 -60.75 -14.52
CA VAL A 267 -0.77 -60.25 -15.89
C VAL A 267 -1.99 -60.81 -16.62
N ASP A 268 -3.02 -59.98 -16.75
CA ASP A 268 -4.22 -60.30 -17.53
C ASP A 268 -4.05 -59.81 -18.98
N ALA A 269 -3.93 -60.75 -19.92
CA ALA A 269 -3.74 -60.48 -21.34
C ALA A 269 -4.83 -61.15 -22.18
N ALA A 270 -5.69 -60.35 -22.82
CA ALA A 270 -6.82 -60.85 -23.63
C ALA A 270 -6.43 -61.63 -24.90
N SER A 271 -5.18 -61.56 -25.36
CA SER A 271 -4.73 -62.23 -26.58
C SER A 271 -3.48 -63.09 -26.36
N THR A 272 -2.29 -62.47 -26.23
CA THR A 272 -1.04 -63.19 -26.01
C THR A 272 -0.04 -62.34 -25.24
N ILE A 273 0.74 -62.98 -24.36
CA ILE A 273 1.99 -62.42 -23.82
C ILE A 273 3.13 -62.96 -24.67
N LYS A 274 3.99 -62.09 -25.22
CA LYS A 274 5.16 -62.49 -26.01
C LYS A 274 6.43 -62.05 -25.31
N MET A 275 7.30 -63.01 -24.97
CA MET A 275 8.62 -62.75 -24.42
C MET A 275 9.67 -63.31 -25.39
N LYS A 276 10.66 -62.50 -25.74
CA LYS A 276 11.79 -62.90 -26.60
C LYS A 276 13.08 -62.48 -25.91
N SER A 277 13.93 -63.45 -25.60
CA SER A 277 15.26 -63.23 -25.02
C SER A 277 16.17 -64.38 -25.46
N GLY A 278 17.48 -64.16 -25.47
CA GLY A 278 18.46 -65.24 -25.65
C GLY A 278 18.34 -66.33 -24.57
N ARG A 279 17.90 -65.94 -23.36
CA ARG A 279 17.57 -66.84 -22.25
C ARG A 279 16.44 -66.25 -21.42
N ILE A 280 15.46 -67.08 -21.07
CA ILE A 280 14.39 -66.76 -20.11
C ILE A 280 14.53 -67.77 -18.97
N ASP A 281 14.65 -67.27 -17.75
CA ASP A 281 14.74 -68.07 -16.54
C ASP A 281 13.46 -67.86 -15.74
N LEU A 282 12.65 -68.91 -15.61
CA LEU A 282 11.36 -68.90 -14.92
C LEU A 282 11.41 -69.68 -13.59
N ASN A 283 12.63 -69.96 -13.13
CA ASN A 283 13.02 -71.06 -12.24
C ASN A 283 13.06 -72.42 -12.94
#